data_AF-A0A1Q5RX39-F1
#
_entry.id   AF-A0A1Q5RX39-F1
#
_cell.length_a   1.000
_cell.length_b   1.000
_cell.length_c   1.000
_cell.angle_alpha   90.00
_cell.angle_beta   90.00
_cell.angle_gamma   90.00
#
_symmetry.space_group_name_H-M   'P 1'
#
loop_
_entity.id
_entity.type
_entity.pdbx_description
1 polymer ?
#
loop_
_entity_poly.entity_id
_entity_poly.type
_entity_poly.pdbx_seq_one_letter_code
_entity_poly.pdbx_strand_id
1 'polypeptide(L)'
;MKRLVSASLGLIIVATPAAAIETCRFIEAKAEREACYHRQEEELAAKRKPAPTITQSSEAKTFESLQQMRRDDEEVYRSMRGICRGC
;
A
#
# COMPACT_ATOMS: atom_id res chain seq x y z
N MET A 1 50.08 32.79 20.92
CA MET A 1 48.76 32.12 20.94
C MET A 1 48.50 31.54 19.56
N LYS A 2 48.50 30.21 19.42
CA LYS A 2 48.38 29.51 18.12
C LYS A 2 47.08 28.70 18.13
N ARG A 3 46.11 29.11 17.30
CA ARG A 3 44.79 28.48 17.20
C ARG A 3 44.93 27.19 16.40
N LEU A 4 44.99 26.04 17.09
CA LEU A 4 44.80 24.74 16.45
C LEU A 4 43.29 24.44 16.48
N VAL A 5 42.59 24.91 15.45
CA VAL A 5 41.21 24.49 15.19
C VAL A 5 41.29 23.09 14.57
N SER A 6 41.22 22.08 15.42
CA SER A 6 41.04 20.69 15.00
C SER A 6 39.60 20.52 14.55
N ALA A 7 39.38 20.60 13.23
CA ALA A 7 38.11 20.29 12.59
C ALA A 7 37.92 18.77 12.53
N SER A 8 37.51 18.16 13.64
CA SER A 8 36.95 16.81 13.65
C SER A 8 35.47 16.90 13.28
N LEU A 9 35.17 16.81 11.98
CA LEU A 9 33.84 16.50 11.47
C LEU A 9 33.50 15.08 11.94
N GLY A 10 32.79 14.97 13.06
CA GLY A 10 32.19 13.73 13.53
C GLY A 10 31.07 13.32 12.58
N LEU A 11 31.25 12.16 11.93
CA LEU A 11 30.27 11.50 11.09
C LEU A 11 28.96 11.31 11.88
N ILE A 12 27.90 12.02 11.50
CA ILE A 12 26.56 11.79 12.09
C ILE A 12 26.03 10.50 11.48
N ILE A 13 26.19 9.40 12.20
CA ILE A 13 25.48 8.15 11.89
C ILE A 13 24.05 8.37 12.34
N VAL A 14 23.18 8.74 11.40
CA VAL A 14 21.73 8.75 11.63
C VAL A 14 21.30 7.30 11.81
N ALA A 15 20.98 6.92 13.04
CA ALA A 15 20.29 5.67 13.32
C ALA A 15 18.89 5.76 12.70
N THR A 16 18.69 5.09 11.57
CA THR A 16 17.37 4.91 10.95
C THR A 16 16.49 4.08 11.88
N PRO A 17 15.26 4.52 12.21
CA PRO A 17 14.40 3.78 13.11
C PRO A 17 14.01 2.45 12.45
N ALA A 18 14.50 1.36 13.02
CA ALA A 18 14.06 0.03 12.67
C ALA A 18 12.54 -0.09 12.93
N ALA A 19 11.81 -0.51 11.89
CA ALA A 19 10.49 -1.12 11.96
C ALA A 19 9.32 -0.23 12.38
N ALA A 20 8.92 0.72 11.54
CA ALA A 20 7.56 1.25 11.57
C ALA A 20 7.14 1.79 10.20
N ILE A 21 6.74 0.90 9.26
CA ILE A 21 6.07 1.23 7.97
C ILE A 21 6.50 2.62 7.49
N GLU A 22 7.80 2.77 7.24
CA GLU A 22 8.39 4.09 7.13
C GLU A 22 7.75 4.79 5.92
N THR A 23 7.44 6.06 6.07
CA THR A 23 6.85 6.86 5.01
C THR A 23 7.93 7.12 3.96
N CYS A 24 8.24 6.11 3.12
CA CYS A 24 9.20 6.18 2.02
C CYS A 24 8.96 7.40 1.11
N ARG A 25 7.73 7.95 1.13
CA ARG A 25 7.36 9.19 0.42
C ARG A 25 8.15 10.44 0.83
N PHE A 26 8.68 10.50 2.05
CA PHE A 26 9.40 11.69 2.55
C PHE A 26 10.89 11.70 2.22
N ILE A 27 11.40 10.64 1.59
CA ILE A 27 12.81 10.56 1.20
C ILE A 27 13.00 11.42 -0.06
N GLU A 28 13.77 12.50 0.05
CA GLU A 28 14.06 13.41 -1.07
C GLU A 28 14.94 12.75 -2.14
N ALA A 29 15.96 11.98 -1.72
CA ALA A 29 16.86 11.29 -2.64
C ALA A 29 16.15 10.10 -3.32
N LYS A 30 16.07 10.14 -4.66
CA LYS A 30 15.36 9.12 -5.45
C LYS A 30 15.91 7.70 -5.23
N ALA A 31 17.23 7.55 -5.22
CA ALA A 31 17.87 6.23 -5.04
C ALA A 31 17.55 5.62 -3.67
N GLU A 32 17.53 6.45 -2.62
CA GLU A 32 17.18 6.00 -1.27
C GLU A 32 15.69 5.66 -1.15
N ARG A 33 14.84 6.42 -1.83
CA ARG A 33 13.40 6.16 -1.91
C ARG A 33 13.10 4.83 -2.59
N GLU A 34 13.75 4.54 -3.71
CA GLU A 34 13.59 3.28 -4.44
C GLU A 34 14.06 2.09 -3.61
N ALA A 35 15.21 2.23 -2.93
CA ALA A 35 15.70 1.19 -2.01
C ALA A 35 14.75 0.96 -0.82
N CYS A 36 14.08 2.00 -0.31
CA CYS A 36 13.05 1.89 0.74
C CYS A 36 11.85 1.07 0.27
N TYR A 37 11.33 1.37 -0.93
CA TYR A 37 10.21 0.62 -1.51
C TYR A 37 10.57 -0.85 -1.77
N HIS A 38 11.77 -1.12 -2.27
CA HIS A 38 12.21 -2.49 -2.54
C HIS A 38 12.18 -3.36 -1.28
N ARG A 39 12.70 -2.85 -0.16
CA ARG A 39 12.65 -3.56 1.13
C ARG A 39 11.22 -3.77 1.63
N GLN A 40 10.37 -2.77 1.45
CA GLN A 40 8.96 -2.88 1.83
C GLN A 40 8.23 -3.94 1.00
N GLU A 41 8.53 -4.04 -0.30
CA GLU A 41 7.99 -5.09 -1.17
C GLU A 41 8.47 -6.48 -0.75
N GLU A 42 9.75 -6.63 -0.37
CA GLU A 42 10.31 -7.88 0.14
C GLU A 42 9.65 -8.31 1.46
N GLU A 43 9.44 -7.38 2.40
CA GLU A 43 8.73 -7.66 3.65
C GLU A 43 7.26 -8.00 3.41
N LEU A 44 6.59 -7.28 2.50
CA LEU A 44 5.22 -7.59 2.09
C LEU A 44 5.14 -8.96 1.43
N ALA A 45 6.09 -9.30 0.56
CA ALA A 45 6.17 -10.61 -0.08
C ALA A 45 6.39 -11.72 0.95
N ALA A 46 7.26 -11.52 1.95
CA ALA A 46 7.47 -12.46 3.03
C ALA A 46 6.23 -12.60 3.94
N LYS A 47 5.45 -11.52 4.11
CA LYS A 47 4.19 -11.52 4.88
C LYS A 47 2.97 -11.98 4.08
N ARG A 48 3.06 -12.09 2.75
CA ARG A 48 1.97 -12.62 1.93
C ARG A 48 1.74 -14.06 2.37
N LYS A 49 0.66 -14.25 3.13
CA LYS A 49 0.10 -15.58 3.38
C LYS A 49 -0.14 -16.23 2.00
N PRO A 50 0.11 -17.54 1.85
CA PRO A 50 -0.22 -18.22 0.61
C PRO A 50 -1.67 -17.87 0.26
N ALA A 51 -1.91 -17.52 -1.02
CA ALA A 51 -3.25 -17.29 -1.50
C ALA A 51 -4.10 -18.48 -1.03
N PRO A 52 -5.29 -18.24 -0.43
CA PRO A 52 -6.14 -19.36 -0.05
C PRO A 52 -6.31 -20.21 -1.31
N THR A 53 -6.00 -21.50 -1.21
CA THR A 53 -6.18 -22.43 -2.32
C THR A 53 -7.61 -22.22 -2.82
N ILE A 54 -7.73 -21.63 -4.01
CA ILE A 54 -9.03 -21.37 -4.62
C ILE A 54 -9.54 -22.75 -5.01
N THR A 55 -10.34 -23.32 -4.13
CA THR A 55 -11.13 -24.51 -4.42
C THR A 55 -12.24 -24.12 -5.40
N GLN A 56 -12.70 -25.07 -6.21
CA GLN A 56 -13.85 -24.85 -7.10
C GLN A 56 -15.07 -24.27 -6.36
N SER A 57 -15.25 -24.60 -5.07
CA SER A 57 -16.29 -24.03 -4.22
C SER A 57 -16.07 -22.55 -3.88
N SER A 58 -14.84 -22.13 -3.57
CA SER A 58 -14.54 -20.71 -3.35
C SER A 58 -14.63 -19.90 -4.64
N GLU A 59 -14.24 -20.48 -5.77
CA GLU A 59 -14.37 -19.88 -7.09
C GLU A 59 -15.84 -19.66 -7.46
N ALA A 60 -16.68 -20.67 -7.26
CA ALA A 60 -18.14 -20.55 -7.43
C ALA A 60 -18.75 -19.46 -6.53
N LYS A 61 -18.35 -19.38 -5.26
CA LYS A 61 -18.79 -18.33 -4.34
C LYS A 61 -18.36 -16.93 -4.79
N THR A 62 -17.12 -16.77 -5.28
CA THR A 62 -16.68 -15.48 -5.82
C THR A 62 -17.47 -15.10 -7.06
N PHE A 63 -17.74 -16.06 -7.95
CA PHE A 63 -18.52 -15.82 -9.15
C PHE A 63 -19.99 -15.46 -8.82
N GLU A 64 -20.60 -16.16 -7.87
CA GLU A 64 -21.94 -15.84 -7.36
C GLU A 64 -21.99 -14.44 -6.76
N SER A 65 -21.00 -14.07 -5.94
CA SER A 65 -20.89 -12.73 -5.35
C SER A 65 -20.78 -11.64 -6.43
N LEU A 66 -19.97 -11.86 -7.47
CA LEU A 66 -19.87 -10.94 -8.61
C LEU A 66 -21.20 -10.82 -9.38
N GLN A 67 -21.92 -11.93 -9.56
CA GLN A 67 -23.24 -11.91 -10.19
C GLN A 67 -24.26 -11.14 -9.35
N GLN A 68 -24.22 -11.32 -8.03
CA GLN A 68 -25.10 -10.61 -7.10
C GLN A 68 -24.86 -9.10 -7.17
N MET A 69 -23.61 -8.64 -7.11
CA MET A 69 -23.30 -7.20 -7.23
C MET A 69 -23.85 -6.59 -8.52
N ARG A 70 -23.76 -7.31 -9.66
CA ARG A 70 -24.35 -6.82 -10.91
C ARG A 70 -25.87 -6.68 -10.84
N ARG A 71 -26.56 -7.61 -10.18
CA ARG A 71 -28.01 -7.52 -9.99
C ARG A 71 -28.37 -6.34 -9.08
N ASP A 72 -27.63 -6.16 -7.99
CA ASP A 72 -27.84 -5.08 -7.04
C ASP A 72 -27.61 -3.71 -7.72
N ASP A 73 -26.57 -3.58 -8.55
CA ASP A 73 -26.31 -2.38 -9.35
C ASP A 73 -27.49 -2.06 -10.29
N GLU A 74 -28.01 -3.06 -11.02
CA GLU A 74 -29.18 -2.89 -11.91
C GLU A 74 -30.44 -2.43 -11.14
N GLU A 75 -30.65 -2.95 -9.94
CA GLU A 75 -31.76 -2.55 -9.07
C GLU A 75 -31.61 -1.11 -8.58
N VAL A 76 -30.41 -0.71 -8.16
CA VAL A 76 -30.09 0.68 -7.79
C VAL A 76 -30.33 1.62 -8.98
N TYR A 77 -29.88 1.24 -10.18
CA TYR A 77 -30.15 2.03 -11.39
C TYR A 77 -31.66 2.15 -11.68
N ARG A 78 -32.43 1.08 -11.50
CA ARG A 78 -33.88 1.09 -11.72
C ARG A 78 -34.60 1.98 -10.71
N SER A 79 -34.25 1.88 -9.42
CA SER A 79 -34.85 2.70 -8.36
C SER A 79 -34.53 4.19 -8.54
N MET A 80 -33.28 4.52 -8.87
CA MET A 80 -32.85 5.89 -9.17
C MET A 80 -33.60 6.48 -10.37
N ARG A 81 -33.87 5.67 -11.41
CA ARG A 81 -34.66 6.10 -12.57
C ARG A 81 -36.13 6.39 -12.22
N GLY A 82 -36.67 5.77 -11.18
CA GLY A 82 -37.98 6.07 -10.62
C GLY A 82 -38.01 7.38 -9.84
N ILE A 83 -36.92 7.73 -9.16
CA ILE A 83 -36.79 8.97 -8.36
C ILE A 83 -36.61 10.20 -9.25
N CYS A 84 -35.88 10.09 -10.38
CA CYS A 84 -35.57 11.23 -11.25
C CYS A 84 -36.61 11.52 -12.36
N ARG A 85 -37.82 10.93 -12.34
CA ARG A 85 -38.90 11.17 -13.32
C ARG A 85 -39.73 12.43 -13.00
N GLY A 86 -39.07 13.54 -12.63
CA GLY A 86 -39.78 14.76 -12.19
C GLY A 86 -38.92 15.97 -11.85
N CYS A 87 -37.82 16.20 -12.58
CA CYS A 87 -37.19 17.52 -12.72
C CYS A 87 -36.89 17.75 -14.20
#